data_AF-A0A1I4F8W3-F1
#
_entry.id   AF-A0A1I4F8W3-F1
#
_cell.length_a   1.000
_cell.length_b   1.000
_cell.length_c   1.000
_cell.angle_alpha   90.00
_cell.angle_beta   90.00
_cell.angle_gamma   90.00
#
_symmetry.space_group_name_H-M   'P 1'
#
loop_
_entity.id
_entity.type
_entity.pdbx_description
1 polymer ?
#
loop_
_entity_poly.entity_id
_entity_poly.type
_entity_poly.pdbx_seq_one_letter_code
_entity_poly.pdbx_strand_id
1 'polypeptide(L)' 'MKGPGYEPDGQAFRMGMAWVENVGHPNAGQRPVLLKVGGTDGFNSVLFLNPGKNLVVFVAASKPRLPIERIGVAPSRHLP' A
#
# COMPACT_ATOMS: atom_id res chain seq x y z
N MET A 1 11.32 20.12 5.30
CA MET A 1 12.31 19.04 5.12
C MET A 1 11.62 17.89 4.38
N LYS A 2 12.04 17.60 3.14
CA LYS A 2 11.53 16.48 2.32
C LYS A 2 12.41 15.25 2.58
N GLY A 3 11.80 14.12 2.90
CA GLY A 3 12.49 12.82 3.00
C GLY A 3 13.05 12.33 1.66
N PRO A 4 13.86 11.27 1.63
CA PRO A 4 14.61 10.86 0.45
C PRO A 4 13.67 10.19 -0.56
N GLY A 5 13.15 10.97 -1.49
CA GLY A 5 12.47 10.49 -2.68
C GLY A 5 13.46 10.40 -3.82
N TYR A 6 13.42 9.31 -4.58
CA TYR A 6 14.14 9.19 -5.84
C TYR A 6 13.73 10.31 -6.80
N GLU A 7 14.71 11.01 -7.36
CA GLU A 7 14.54 12.05 -8.38
C GLU A 7 15.42 11.65 -9.58
N PRO A 8 14.84 11.30 -10.73
CA PRO A 8 15.64 11.01 -11.92
C PRO A 8 16.24 12.30 -12.49
N ASP A 9 17.54 12.30 -12.76
CA ASP A 9 18.30 13.49 -13.14
C ASP A 9 17.71 14.23 -14.35
N GLY A 10 17.47 15.52 -14.16
CA GLY A 10 17.18 16.48 -15.25
C GLY A 10 15.73 16.59 -15.71
N GLN A 11 14.76 15.91 -15.06
CA GLN A 11 13.34 16.00 -15.43
C GLN A 11 12.48 16.62 -14.32
N ALA A 12 11.47 17.39 -14.70
CA ALA A 12 10.47 17.91 -13.76
C ALA A 12 9.66 16.76 -13.17
N PHE A 13 9.98 16.35 -11.94
CA PHE A 13 9.32 15.26 -11.24
C PHE A 13 8.33 15.79 -10.19
N ARG A 14 7.10 15.27 -10.18
CA ARG A 14 6.08 15.56 -9.16
C ARG A 14 5.63 14.25 -8.51
N MET A 15 6.08 13.96 -7.29
CA MET A 15 5.52 12.87 -6.50
C MET A 15 4.13 13.24 -5.95
N GLY A 16 3.09 12.55 -6.42
CA GLY A 16 1.78 12.53 -5.80
C GLY A 16 1.68 11.41 -4.76
N MET A 17 1.89 11.71 -3.48
CA MET A 17 1.70 10.75 -2.40
C MET A 17 0.24 10.70 -1.93
N ALA A 18 -0.66 10.13 -2.72
CA ALA A 18 -1.93 9.67 -2.16
C ALA A 18 -1.72 8.26 -1.61
N TRP A 19 -1.81 8.10 -0.30
CA TRP A 19 -2.11 6.83 0.35
C TRP A 19 -3.62 6.63 0.26
N VAL A 20 -4.06 5.40 0.04
CA VAL A 20 -5.48 5.05 0.13
C VAL A 20 -5.74 4.55 1.55
N GLU A 21 -6.72 5.12 2.22
CA GLU A 21 -7.16 4.64 3.53
C GLU A 21 -8.35 3.69 3.38
N ASN A 22 -8.21 2.47 3.90
CA ASN A 22 -9.32 1.56 4.10
C ASN A 22 -9.71 1.56 5.58
N VAL A 23 -10.67 2.42 5.92
CA VAL A 23 -11.15 2.69 7.29
C VAL A 23 -11.58 1.41 8.02
N GLY A 24 -12.15 0.44 7.30
CA GLY A 24 -12.72 -0.78 7.88
C GLY A 24 -14.05 -0.55 8.58
N HIS A 25 -14.58 -1.59 9.22
CA HIS A 25 -15.79 -1.52 10.05
C HIS A 25 -15.41 -1.41 11.54
N PRO A 26 -15.52 -0.22 12.17
CA PRO A 26 -15.17 -0.04 13.58
C PRO A 26 -15.94 -0.97 14.52
N ASN A 27 -17.24 -1.19 14.23
CA ASN A 27 -18.11 -2.06 15.01
C ASN A 27 -17.72 -3.54 14.95
N ALA A 28 -16.91 -3.94 13.96
CA ALA A 28 -16.34 -5.28 13.84
C ALA A 28 -14.89 -5.33 14.36
N GLY A 29 -14.43 -4.31 15.10
CA GLY A 29 -13.07 -4.23 15.64
C GLY A 29 -11.99 -3.99 14.58
N GLN A 30 -12.38 -3.64 13.34
CA GLN A 30 -11.42 -3.40 12.26
C GLN A 30 -10.83 -2.01 12.38
N ARG A 31 -9.50 -1.92 12.33
CA ARG A 31 -8.76 -0.66 12.32
C ARG A 31 -8.47 -0.20 10.88
N PRO A 32 -8.23 1.11 10.67
CA PRO A 32 -7.81 1.62 9.38
C PRO A 32 -6.52 0.94 8.90
N VAL A 33 -6.51 0.57 7.61
CA VAL A 33 -5.33 0.07 6.91
C VAL A 33 -4.98 1.08 5.83
N LEU A 34 -3.74 1.54 5.79
CA LEU A 34 -3.24 2.43 4.76
C LEU A 34 -2.62 1.60 3.64
N LEU A 35 -2.91 1.94 2.40
CA LEU A 35 -2.47 1.21 1.22
C LEU A 35 -1.70 2.13 0.26
N LYS A 36 -0.62 1.59 -0.30
CA LYS A 36 0.02 2.15 -1.50
C LYS A 36 0.08 1.06 -2.55
N VAL A 37 -0.66 1.26 -3.64
CA VAL A 37 -0.55 0.43 -4.84
C VAL A 37 0.57 0.97 -5.70
N GLY A 38 1.43 0.09 -6.19
CA GLY A 38 2.49 0.38 -7.13
C GLY A 38 2.57 -0.72 -8.18
N GLY A 39 3.16 -0.45 -9.33
CA GLY A 39 3.22 -1.46 -10.38
C GLY A 39 3.35 -0.87 -11.77
N THR A 40 3.67 -1.75 -12.71
CA THR A 40 3.73 -1.53 -14.16
C THR A 40 3.11 -2.74 -14.87
N ASP A 41 3.05 -2.74 -16.21
CA ASP A 41 2.43 -3.82 -16.99
C ASP A 41 3.12 -5.20 -16.87
N GLY A 42 4.24 -5.33 -16.16
CA GLY A 42 4.90 -6.61 -15.86
C GLY A 42 4.96 -6.97 -14.37
N PHE A 43 4.49 -6.09 -13.50
CA PHE A 43 4.68 -6.20 -12.06
C PHE A 43 3.59 -5.44 -11.31
N ASN A 44 2.98 -6.05 -10.31
CA ASN A 44 2.06 -5.34 -9.44
C ASN A 44 2.49 -5.53 -7.99
N SER A 45 2.47 -4.45 -7.21
CA SER A 45 2.73 -4.49 -5.78
C SER A 45 1.77 -3.62 -4.97
N VAL A 46 1.65 -3.99 -3.70
CA VAL A 46 0.91 -3.20 -2.73
C VAL A 46 1.59 -3.29 -1.38
N LEU A 47 1.68 -2.14 -0.72
CA LEU A 47 2.09 -2.04 0.67
C LEU A 47 0.86 -1.74 1.52
N PHE A 48 0.66 -2.53 2.57
CA PHE A 48 -0.36 -2.32 3.59
C PHE A 48 0.33 -1.92 4.90
N LEU A 49 -0.09 -0.83 5.51
CA LEU A 49 0.26 -0.49 6.89
C LEU A 49 -0.97 -0.60 7.77
N ASN A 50 -0.84 -1.35 8.86
CA ASN A 50 -1.80 -1.34 9.96
C ASN A 50 -1.11 -0.77 11.21
N PRO A 51 -1.19 0.56 11.44
CA PRO A 51 -0.56 1.21 12.60
C PRO A 51 -1.07 0.64 13.92
N GLY A 52 -2.33 0.20 13.93
CA GLY A 52 -2.94 -0.40 15.11
C GLY A 52 -2.33 -1.74 15.52
N LYS A 53 -1.51 -2.38 14.67
CA LYS A 53 -0.84 -3.64 14.94
C LYS A 53 0.70 -3.56 14.82
N ASN A 54 1.24 -2.37 14.54
CA ASN A 54 2.65 -2.23 14.14
C ASN A 54 3.04 -3.18 12.99
N LEU A 55 2.10 -3.43 12.06
CA LEU A 55 2.24 -4.42 11.00
C LEU A 55 2.37 -3.75 9.65
N VAL A 56 3.33 -4.23 8.85
CA VAL A 56 3.46 -3.90 7.43
C VAL A 56 3.43 -5.19 6.62
N VAL A 57 2.61 -5.21 5.57
CA VAL A 57 2.56 -6.33 4.61
C VAL A 57 2.91 -5.78 3.24
N PHE A 58 3.90 -6.39 2.59
CA PHE A 58 4.25 -6.10 1.21
C PHE A 58 3.90 -7.30 0.34
N VAL A 59 3.09 -7.08 -0.69
CA VAL A 59 2.74 -8.10 -1.68
C VAL A 59 3.26 -7.66 -3.02
N ALA A 60 3.92 -8.57 -3.73
CA ALA A 60 4.42 -8.36 -5.07
C ALA A 60 4.06 -9.56 -5.96
N ALA A 61 3.67 -9.29 -7.20
CA ALA A 61 3.33 -10.30 -8.19
C ALA A 61 3.92 -9.94 -9.56
N SER A 62 4.44 -10.94 -10.26
CA SER A 62 4.98 -10.81 -11.64
C SER A 62 3.91 -10.89 -12.72
N LYS A 63 2.62 -10.84 -12.35
CA LYS A 63 1.49 -10.84 -13.28
C LYS A 63 0.77 -9.49 -13.24
N PRO A 64 0.58 -8.81 -14.38
CA PRO A 64 -0.26 -7.63 -14.43
C PRO A 64 -1.72 -7.98 -14.11
N ARG A 65 -2.43 -7.04 -13.45
CA ARG A 65 -3.90 -7.03 -13.24
C ARG A 65 -4.51 -7.99 -12.22
N LEU A 66 -3.73 -8.55 -11.29
CA LEU A 66 -4.35 -9.13 -10.10
C LEU A 66 -4.88 -8.00 -9.19
N PRO A 67 -6.08 -8.12 -8.59
CA PRO A 67 -6.63 -7.14 -7.64
C PRO A 67 -5.91 -7.27 -6.27
N ILE A 68 -4.59 -7.13 -6.28
CA ILE A 68 -3.72 -7.39 -5.13
C ILE A 68 -3.99 -6.43 -3.98
N GLU A 69 -4.53 -5.25 -4.27
CA GLU A 69 -5.01 -4.29 -3.28
C GLU A 69 -6.12 -4.87 -2.39
N ARG A 70 -6.86 -5.88 -2.87
CA ARG A 70 -7.85 -6.61 -2.07
C ARG A 70 -7.23 -7.78 -1.31
N ILE A 71 -6.14 -8.36 -1.82
CA ILE A 71 -5.54 -9.58 -1.27
C ILE A 71 -4.90 -9.34 0.10
N GLY A 72 -4.29 -8.17 0.34
CA GLY A 72 -3.59 -7.93 1.62
C GLY A 72 -4.36 -7.15 2.69
N VAL A 73 -5.55 -6.62 2.43
CA VAL A 73 -6.39 -6.00 3.49
C VAL A 73 -6.85 -7.04 4.51
N ALA A 74 -7.30 -8.22 4.04
CA ALA A 74 -7.74 -9.28 4.95
C ALA A 74 -6.56 -9.80 5.80
N PRO A 75 -5.41 -10.22 5.24
CA PRO A 75 -4.23 -10.59 6.02
C PRO A 75 -3.76 -9.50 6.99
N SER A 76 -3.67 -8.24 6.57
CA SER A 76 -3.23 -7.13 7.45
C SER A 76 -4.18 -6.88 8.63
N ARG A 77 -5.43 -7.36 8.57
CA ARG A 77 -6.38 -7.32 9.69
C ARG A 77 -6.37 -8.57 10.57
N HIS A 78 -6.01 -9.74 10.03
CA HIS A 78 -6.09 -11.02 10.74
C HIS A 78 -4.74 -11.52 11.27
N LEU A 79 -3.62 -11.06 10.71
CA LEU A 79 -2.30 -11.35 11.26
C LEU A 79 -2.20 -10.76 12.67
N PRO A 80 -1.57 -11.48 13.62
CA PRO A 80 -1.46 -11.06 15.02
C PRO A 80 -0.81 -9.67 15.13
#